data_AF-A0A933THE9-F1
#
_entry.id   AF-A0A933THE9-F1
#
_cell.length_a   1.000
_cell.length_b   1.000
_cell.length_c   1.000
_cell.angle_alpha   90.00
_cell.angle_beta   90.00
_cell.angle_gamma   90.00
#
_symmetry.space_group_name_H-M   'P 1'
#
loop_
_entity.id
_entity.type
_entity.pdbx_description
1 polymer ?
#
loop_
_entity_poly.entity_id
_entity_poly.type
_entity_poly.pdbx_seq_one_letter_code
_entity_poly.pdbx_strand_id
1 'polypeptide(L)'
;MSSSIPISDALHPATRLWIYANFDCNLACSYCLTSSSPAAKRRALPLDAYFRLVDEAVAAGIGELFVTGGEPFLLPDINERLAYAAERRPTTVLTNGMLLRGRRLERLRALQHLPLTLQISLDGHIAEIHDAYRGAGSWAATVSAIQSLRSHGFPVTIGATETTINRPYTQELRDFARGLGVPDHGFFLRPLTKRGFSHEGIELDAEDIAPELTVTAEGVFWHPQSAGEAMLLSRDIFPLRDALELMQTNAAVMAAGGPVPQRYRCA
;
A
#
# COMPACT_ATOMS: atom_id res chain seq x y z
N MET A 1 -22.36 -15.85 -6.86
CA MET A 1 -21.70 -16.72 -5.86
C MET A 1 -20.66 -15.85 -5.18
N SER A 2 -20.88 -15.52 -3.91
CA SER A 2 -20.03 -14.61 -3.14
C SER A 2 -18.66 -15.26 -2.97
N SER A 3 -17.62 -14.70 -3.60
CA SER A 3 -16.24 -15.11 -3.40
C SER A 3 -15.73 -14.42 -2.14
N SER A 4 -16.11 -14.92 -0.98
CA SER A 4 -15.44 -14.56 0.27
C SER A 4 -13.98 -15.01 0.19
N ILE A 5 -13.07 -14.05 0.35
CA ILE A 5 -11.65 -14.34 0.55
C ILE A 5 -11.57 -15.16 1.85
N PRO A 6 -10.97 -16.36 1.86
CA PRO A 6 -10.90 -17.17 3.06
C PRO A 6 -10.04 -16.45 4.10
N ILE A 7 -10.65 -16.12 5.25
CA ILE A 7 -9.95 -15.70 6.46
C ILE A 7 -9.19 -16.93 6.95
N SER A 8 -7.89 -17.04 6.63
CA SER A 8 -7.08 -18.18 7.07
C SER A 8 -6.87 -18.14 8.58
N ASP A 9 -6.97 -19.30 9.21
CA ASP A 9 -6.70 -19.59 10.62
C ASP A 9 -5.29 -19.16 11.07
N ALA A 10 -5.13 -17.88 11.40
CA ALA A 10 -4.22 -17.33 12.39
C ALA A 10 -4.41 -15.81 12.44
N LEU A 11 -5.28 -15.33 13.32
CA LEU A 11 -5.25 -13.95 13.78
C LEU A 11 -3.99 -13.73 14.63
N HIS A 12 -2.83 -13.78 13.97
CA HIS A 12 -1.57 -13.30 14.53
C HIS A 12 -1.67 -11.77 14.62
N PRO A 13 -1.24 -11.12 15.72
CA PRO A 13 -1.21 -9.66 15.81
C PRO A 13 -0.55 -9.07 14.56
N ALA A 14 -1.12 -7.95 14.06
CA ALA A 14 -0.77 -7.31 12.79
C ALA A 14 0.71 -7.52 12.41
N THR A 15 0.97 -8.48 11.52
CA THR A 15 2.34 -8.80 11.07
C THR A 15 2.94 -7.66 10.26
N ARG A 16 2.07 -6.77 9.78
CA ARG A 16 2.37 -5.67 8.87
C ARG A 16 1.79 -4.36 9.40
N LEU A 17 2.55 -3.28 9.23
CA LEU A 17 2.07 -1.92 9.38
C LEU A 17 2.15 -1.20 8.04
N TRP A 18 1.01 -0.67 7.58
CA TRP A 18 0.93 0.22 6.43
C TRP A 18 1.03 1.66 6.87
N ILE A 19 1.87 2.44 6.19
CA ILE A 19 2.12 3.86 6.48
C ILE A 19 1.87 4.65 5.20
N TYR A 20 0.80 5.45 5.20
CA TYR A 20 0.54 6.45 4.16
C TYR A 20 1.41 7.67 4.43
N ALA A 21 2.53 7.77 3.71
CA ALA A 21 3.51 8.84 3.91
C ALA A 21 2.99 10.19 3.39
N ASN A 22 2.17 10.19 2.34
CA ASN A 22 1.56 11.36 1.70
C ASN A 22 0.33 10.97 0.85
N PHE A 23 -0.33 11.95 0.26
CA PHE A 23 -1.52 11.79 -0.60
C PHE A 23 -1.45 12.58 -1.93
N ASP A 24 -0.45 13.46 -2.12
CA ASP A 24 -0.18 14.03 -3.44
C ASP A 24 0.44 12.98 -4.36
N CYS A 25 0.03 12.95 -5.62
CA CYS A 25 0.52 11.98 -6.60
C CYS A 25 0.79 12.67 -7.94
N ASN A 26 1.75 12.17 -8.72
CA ASN A 26 1.99 12.65 -10.08
C ASN A 26 0.98 12.09 -11.11
N LEU A 27 0.12 11.16 -10.70
CA LEU A 27 -0.97 10.58 -11.49
C LEU A 27 -2.32 10.89 -10.84
N ALA A 28 -3.39 10.88 -11.64
CA ALA A 28 -4.76 10.99 -11.18
C ALA A 28 -5.55 9.75 -11.63
N CYS A 29 -5.19 8.57 -11.12
CA CYS A 29 -5.79 7.32 -11.55
C CYS A 29 -7.31 7.34 -11.30
N SER A 30 -8.11 6.92 -12.27
CA SER A 30 -9.57 7.01 -12.17
C SER A 30 -10.17 6.12 -11.09
N TYR A 31 -9.46 5.06 -10.67
CA TYR A 31 -9.89 4.23 -9.53
C TYR A 31 -9.25 4.61 -8.19
N CYS A 32 -8.43 5.67 -8.11
CA CYS A 32 -7.56 5.90 -6.95
C CYS A 32 -8.36 5.88 -5.64
N LEU A 33 -8.07 4.87 -4.82
CA LEU A 33 -8.78 4.57 -3.57
C LEU A 33 -8.82 5.76 -2.60
N THR A 34 -7.71 6.49 -2.50
CA THR A 34 -7.54 7.61 -1.56
C THR A 34 -7.66 8.98 -2.22
N SER A 35 -8.18 9.01 -3.45
CA SER A 35 -8.37 10.23 -4.24
C SER A 35 -7.07 11.05 -4.39
N SER A 36 -5.93 10.34 -4.46
CA SER A 36 -4.62 10.94 -4.68
C SER A 36 -4.52 11.48 -6.11
N SER A 37 -3.95 12.67 -6.26
CA SER A 37 -3.79 13.35 -7.55
C SER A 37 -2.75 14.47 -7.46
N PRO A 38 -2.37 15.11 -8.58
CA PRO A 38 -1.52 16.30 -8.53
C PRO A 38 -2.18 17.48 -7.81
N ALA A 39 -3.50 17.49 -7.73
CA ALA A 39 -4.29 18.52 -7.04
C ALA A 39 -4.55 18.19 -5.56
N ALA A 40 -4.28 16.96 -5.12
CA ALA A 40 -4.48 16.56 -3.73
C ALA A 40 -3.49 17.29 -2.81
N LYS A 41 -3.97 17.71 -1.64
CA LYS A 41 -3.07 18.20 -0.59
C LYS A 41 -2.15 17.05 -0.16
N ARG A 42 -0.85 17.36 -0.02
CA ARG A 42 0.18 16.39 0.36
C ARG A 42 -0.15 15.58 1.60
N ARG A 43 -0.68 16.22 2.65
CA ARG A 43 -1.06 15.55 3.92
C ARG A 43 0.02 14.56 4.40
N ALA A 44 1.27 15.00 4.40
CA ALA A 44 2.39 14.13 4.75
C ALA A 44 2.50 13.93 6.25
N LEU A 45 2.89 12.73 6.67
CA LEU A 45 3.30 12.49 8.04
C LEU A 45 4.58 13.28 8.35
N PRO A 46 4.63 14.07 9.44
CA PRO A 46 5.88 14.65 9.92
C PRO A 46 6.97 13.58 10.05
N LEU A 47 8.23 13.96 9.81
CA LEU A 47 9.34 13.00 9.74
C LEU A 47 9.62 12.36 11.11
N ASP A 48 9.57 13.16 12.16
CA ASP A 48 9.68 12.72 13.56
C ASP A 48 8.54 11.76 13.96
N ALA A 49 7.30 12.07 13.56
CA ALA A 49 6.17 11.17 13.74
C ALA A 49 6.37 9.84 13.00
N TYR A 50 6.91 9.87 11.78
CA TYR A 50 7.20 8.65 11.04
C TYR A 50 8.26 7.78 11.73
N PHE A 51 9.36 8.36 12.22
CA PHE A 51 10.37 7.60 12.96
C PHE A 51 9.83 7.01 14.24
N ARG A 52 9.08 7.79 15.02
CA ARG A 52 8.40 7.30 16.23
C ARG A 52 7.46 6.14 15.92
N LEU A 53 6.70 6.24 14.82
CA LEU A 53 5.78 5.19 14.40
C LEU A 53 6.53 3.89 14.06
N VAL A 54 7.67 3.98 13.36
CA VAL A 54 8.53 2.83 13.08
C VAL A 54 9.05 2.20 14.39
N ASP A 55 9.51 3.01 15.35
CA ASP A 55 10.03 2.49 16.61
C ASP A 55 8.93 1.82 17.46
N GLU A 56 7.73 2.42 17.53
CA GLU A 56 6.59 1.82 18.24
C GLU A 56 6.10 0.54 17.55
N ALA A 57 6.13 0.48 16.21
CA ALA A 57 5.84 -0.73 15.45
C ALA A 57 6.83 -1.87 15.76
N VAL A 58 8.13 -1.55 15.79
CA VAL A 58 9.19 -2.50 16.12
C VAL A 58 9.00 -3.03 17.55
N ALA A 59 8.73 -2.14 18.50
CA ALA A 59 8.50 -2.49 19.90
C ALA A 59 7.24 -3.35 20.11
N ALA A 60 6.20 -3.13 19.29
CA ALA A 60 4.98 -3.93 19.27
C ALA A 60 5.16 -5.30 18.57
N GLY A 61 6.33 -5.61 18.03
CA GLY A 61 6.62 -6.88 17.38
C GLY A 61 6.13 -6.99 15.94
N ILE A 62 5.78 -5.88 15.28
CA ILE A 62 5.39 -5.86 13.86
C ILE A 62 6.58 -6.32 13.00
N GLY A 63 6.33 -7.26 12.09
CA GLY A 63 7.37 -7.96 11.34
C GLY A 63 7.81 -7.25 10.06
N GLU A 64 6.89 -6.56 9.39
CA GLU A 64 7.12 -5.92 8.09
C GLU A 64 6.44 -4.54 8.02
N LEU A 65 7.05 -3.61 7.29
CA LEU A 65 6.55 -2.26 7.08
C LEU A 65 6.19 -2.03 5.62
N PHE A 66 5.04 -1.43 5.36
CA PHE A 66 4.62 -1.02 4.02
C PHE A 66 4.52 0.50 3.96
N VAL A 67 5.35 1.14 3.14
CA VAL A 67 5.29 2.58 2.90
C VAL A 67 4.54 2.82 1.60
N THR A 68 3.51 3.63 1.65
CA THR A 68 2.65 3.92 0.50
C THR A 68 2.18 5.37 0.55
N GLY A 69 1.25 5.70 -0.32
CA GLY A 69 0.48 6.93 -0.28
C GLY A 69 0.88 7.90 -1.36
N GLY A 70 -0.15 8.54 -1.95
CA GLY A 70 -0.02 9.30 -3.17
C GLY A 70 0.99 8.65 -4.12
N GLU A 71 2.06 9.40 -4.40
CA GLU A 71 3.33 8.82 -4.80
C GLU A 71 4.41 9.14 -3.74
N PRO A 72 4.99 8.14 -3.04
CA PRO A 72 5.98 8.40 -1.99
C PRO A 72 7.22 9.13 -2.49
N PHE A 73 7.64 8.88 -3.73
CA PHE A 73 8.83 9.51 -4.31
C PHE A 73 8.65 11.00 -4.71
N LEU A 74 7.48 11.59 -4.41
CA LEU A 74 7.31 13.04 -4.37
C LEU A 74 7.86 13.68 -3.10
N LEU A 75 7.97 12.93 -2.00
CA LEU A 75 8.52 13.44 -0.76
C LEU A 75 10.04 13.65 -0.87
N PRO A 76 10.57 14.84 -0.53
CA PRO A 76 12.01 15.10 -0.58
C PRO A 76 12.85 14.21 0.36
N ASP A 77 12.22 13.78 1.47
CA ASP A 77 12.77 12.99 2.57
C ASP A 77 12.46 11.48 2.46
N ILE A 78 11.87 11.03 1.34
CA ILE A 78 11.46 9.62 1.19
C ILE A 78 12.60 8.62 1.43
N ASN A 79 13.81 8.91 0.93
CA ASN A 79 14.95 8.00 1.11
C ASN A 79 15.38 7.90 2.58
N GLU A 80 15.22 8.96 3.35
CA GLU A 80 15.52 8.96 4.79
C GLU A 80 14.50 8.11 5.55
N ARG A 81 13.21 8.24 5.20
CA ARG A 81 12.13 7.40 5.73
C ARG A 81 12.36 5.92 5.42
N LEU A 82 12.65 5.60 4.16
CA LEU A 82 12.89 4.22 3.71
C LEU A 82 14.14 3.63 4.36
N ALA A 83 15.22 4.40 4.49
CA ALA A 83 16.42 3.96 5.20
C ALA A 83 16.10 3.63 6.66
N TYR A 84 15.46 4.56 7.38
CA TYR A 84 15.13 4.39 8.79
C TYR A 84 14.27 3.15 9.06
N ALA A 85 13.25 2.93 8.22
CA ALA A 85 12.36 1.77 8.30
C ALA A 85 13.10 0.47 7.96
N ALA A 86 13.82 0.44 6.83
CA ALA A 86 14.49 -0.76 6.34
C ALA A 86 15.67 -1.22 7.22
N GLU A 87 16.33 -0.31 7.94
CA GLU A 87 17.33 -0.64 8.96
C GLU A 87 16.75 -1.42 10.16
N ARG A 88 15.43 -1.31 10.40
CA ARG A 88 14.76 -1.89 11.57
C ARG A 88 13.89 -3.09 11.23
N ARG A 89 13.21 -3.06 10.08
CA ARG A 89 12.33 -4.14 9.61
C ARG A 89 12.35 -4.22 8.08
N PRO A 90 12.16 -5.42 7.49
CA PRO A 90 11.84 -5.54 6.08
C PRO A 90 10.76 -4.53 5.68
N THR A 91 11.06 -3.73 4.66
CA THR A 91 10.21 -2.63 4.25
C THR A 91 9.87 -2.75 2.77
N THR A 92 8.59 -2.65 2.44
CA THR A 92 8.11 -2.60 1.07
C THR A 92 7.56 -1.20 0.78
N VAL A 93 8.06 -0.53 -0.25
CA VAL A 93 7.50 0.75 -0.71
C VAL A 93 6.69 0.56 -2.00
N LEU A 94 5.46 1.07 -2.00
CA LEU A 94 4.58 1.05 -3.14
C LEU A 94 4.77 2.33 -3.97
N THR A 95 4.91 2.19 -5.29
CA THR A 95 5.14 3.33 -6.19
C THR A 95 4.62 3.05 -7.60
N ASN A 96 4.26 4.10 -8.34
CA ASN A 96 4.02 4.01 -9.78
C ASN A 96 5.33 3.92 -10.60
N GLY A 97 6.49 4.08 -9.98
CA GLY A 97 7.81 3.92 -10.61
C GLY A 97 8.24 5.05 -11.54
N MET A 98 7.34 5.92 -12.00
CA MET A 98 7.62 6.92 -13.04
C MET A 98 8.64 8.00 -12.62
N LEU A 99 8.81 8.18 -11.32
CA LEU A 99 9.76 9.12 -10.74
C LEU A 99 11.16 8.52 -10.51
N LEU A 100 11.33 7.21 -10.64
CA LEU A 100 12.57 6.48 -10.35
C LEU A 100 13.58 6.56 -11.50
N ARG A 101 14.03 7.79 -11.77
CA ARG A 101 15.02 8.11 -12.79
C ARG A 101 15.94 9.24 -12.34
N GLY A 102 17.11 9.33 -12.96
CA GLY A 102 18.12 10.35 -12.65
C GLY A 102 18.44 10.41 -11.15
N ARG A 103 18.44 11.61 -10.56
CA ARG A 103 18.80 11.81 -9.14
C ARG A 103 17.96 11.01 -8.14
N ARG A 104 16.68 10.72 -8.44
CA ARG A 104 15.84 9.93 -7.52
C ARG A 104 16.29 8.47 -7.48
N LEU A 105 16.58 7.88 -8.64
CA LEU A 105 17.14 6.54 -8.73
C LEU A 105 18.51 6.47 -8.07
N GLU A 106 19.39 7.43 -8.32
CA GLU A 106 20.73 7.46 -7.68
C GLU A 106 20.66 7.53 -6.15
N ARG A 107 19.74 8.33 -5.59
CA ARG A 107 19.51 8.36 -4.14
C ARG A 107 18.95 7.03 -3.63
N LEU A 108 18.01 6.42 -4.36
CA LEU A 108 17.44 5.12 -3.99
C LEU A 108 18.50 4.02 -4.00
N ARG A 109 19.42 4.01 -4.99
CA ARG A 109 20.54 3.06 -5.11
C ARG A 109 21.44 3.01 -3.88
N ALA A 110 21.55 4.10 -3.13
CA ALA A 110 22.28 4.10 -1.87
C ALA A 110 21.66 3.15 -0.82
N LEU A 111 20.36 2.83 -0.95
CA LEU A 111 19.59 1.98 -0.04
C LEU A 111 19.56 0.51 -0.47
N GLN A 112 20.21 0.12 -1.58
CA GLN A 112 20.11 -1.23 -2.14
C GLN A 112 20.58 -2.36 -1.20
N HIS A 113 21.39 -2.02 -0.21
CA HIS A 113 21.95 -2.96 0.77
C HIS A 113 20.99 -3.24 1.94
N LEU A 114 19.91 -2.47 2.05
CA LEU A 114 18.87 -2.63 3.07
C LEU A 114 17.79 -3.61 2.58
N PRO A 115 17.02 -4.24 3.48
CA PRO A 115 15.89 -5.11 3.14
C PRO A 115 14.68 -4.28 2.64
N LEU A 116 14.85 -3.64 1.48
CA LEU A 116 13.89 -2.76 0.84
C LEU A 116 13.37 -3.37 -0.46
N THR A 117 12.07 -3.65 -0.51
CA THR A 117 11.37 -4.14 -1.71
C THR A 117 10.58 -3.02 -2.37
N LEU A 118 10.66 -2.94 -3.70
CA LEU A 118 9.90 -1.99 -4.50
C LEU A 118 8.68 -2.70 -5.07
N GLN A 119 7.47 -2.37 -4.60
CA GLN A 119 6.23 -2.86 -5.17
C GLN A 119 5.73 -1.87 -6.24
N ILE A 120 5.90 -2.25 -7.50
CA ILE A 120 5.56 -1.41 -8.64
C ILE A 120 4.11 -1.68 -9.07
N SER A 121 3.36 -0.59 -9.20
CA SER A 121 1.99 -0.57 -9.69
C SER A 121 1.93 -0.85 -11.20
N LEU A 122 1.47 -2.03 -11.63
CA LEU A 122 1.35 -2.40 -13.05
C LEU A 122 0.06 -3.19 -13.32
N ASP A 123 -0.94 -2.54 -13.90
CA ASP A 123 -2.28 -3.15 -14.10
C ASP A 123 -2.50 -3.82 -15.46
N GLY A 124 -1.52 -3.83 -16.37
CA GLY A 124 -1.70 -4.33 -17.73
C GLY A 124 -0.40 -4.78 -18.39
N HIS A 125 -0.47 -5.84 -19.19
CA HIS A 125 0.67 -6.38 -19.94
C HIS A 125 1.01 -5.53 -21.17
N ILE A 126 0.10 -4.62 -21.57
CA ILE A 126 0.27 -3.64 -22.65
C ILE A 126 -0.22 -2.26 -22.18
N ALA A 127 0.19 -1.23 -22.92
CA ALA A 127 -0.11 0.17 -22.61
C ALA A 127 -1.61 0.45 -22.59
N GLU A 128 -2.36 -0.06 -23.55
CA GLU A 128 -3.81 0.17 -23.70
C GLU A 128 -4.59 -0.23 -22.44
N ILE A 129 -4.18 -1.32 -21.78
CA ILE A 129 -4.86 -1.83 -20.58
C ILE A 129 -4.43 -1.05 -19.33
N HIS A 130 -3.13 -0.80 -19.17
CA HIS A 130 -2.60 -0.13 -17.98
C HIS A 130 -2.95 1.37 -17.98
N ASP A 131 -2.74 2.05 -19.11
CA ASP A 131 -2.92 3.49 -19.24
C ASP A 131 -4.41 3.87 -19.14
N ALA A 132 -5.34 2.95 -19.43
CA ALA A 132 -6.78 3.19 -19.37
C ALA A 132 -7.25 3.77 -18.03
N TYR A 133 -6.61 3.37 -16.93
CA TYR A 133 -6.92 3.90 -15.59
C TYR A 133 -5.85 4.84 -15.03
N ARG A 134 -4.60 4.74 -15.49
CA ARG A 134 -3.45 5.44 -14.89
C ARG A 134 -2.95 6.64 -15.70
N GLY A 135 -3.42 6.79 -16.94
CA GLY A 135 -3.07 7.88 -17.84
C GLY A 135 -2.03 7.48 -18.90
N ALA A 136 -2.06 8.15 -20.04
CA ALA A 136 -1.22 7.83 -21.19
C ALA A 136 0.29 7.91 -20.87
N GLY A 137 1.03 6.89 -21.32
CA GLY A 137 2.48 6.77 -21.15
C GLY A 137 2.90 6.22 -19.80
N SER A 138 1.99 5.94 -18.87
CA SER A 138 2.35 5.41 -17.55
C SER A 138 2.88 3.98 -17.65
N TRP A 139 2.37 3.14 -18.56
CA TRP A 139 2.87 1.77 -18.77
C TRP A 139 4.35 1.77 -19.18
N ALA A 140 4.70 2.54 -20.22
CA ALA A 140 6.07 2.57 -20.73
C ALA A 140 7.06 3.06 -19.66
N ALA A 141 6.68 4.09 -18.90
CA ALA A 141 7.48 4.60 -17.79
C ALA A 141 7.62 3.57 -16.65
N THR A 142 6.52 2.87 -16.31
CA THR A 142 6.49 1.85 -15.26
C THR A 142 7.37 0.64 -15.63
N VAL A 143 7.24 0.12 -16.85
CA VAL A 143 8.04 -1.01 -17.34
C VAL A 143 9.53 -0.66 -17.38
N SER A 144 9.86 0.55 -17.86
CA SER A 144 11.24 1.05 -17.84
C SER A 144 11.81 1.13 -16.42
N ALA A 145 11.00 1.59 -15.45
CA ALA A 145 11.40 1.62 -14.05
C ALA A 145 11.63 0.21 -13.47
N ILE A 146 10.76 -0.76 -13.76
CA ILE A 146 10.93 -2.16 -13.33
C ILE A 146 12.26 -2.73 -13.85
N GLN A 147 12.52 -2.58 -15.15
CA GLN A 147 13.75 -3.06 -15.77
C GLN A 147 14.99 -2.41 -15.16
N SER A 148 14.94 -1.08 -14.94
CA SER A 148 16.02 -0.33 -14.32
C SER A 148 16.27 -0.74 -12.87
N LEU A 149 15.22 -0.89 -12.05
CA LEU A 149 15.38 -1.33 -10.66
C LEU A 149 16.01 -2.71 -10.56
N ARG A 150 15.56 -3.65 -11.39
CA ARG A 150 16.11 -5.01 -11.42
C ARG A 150 17.55 -5.04 -11.91
N SER A 151 17.93 -4.23 -12.91
CA SER A 151 19.33 -4.16 -13.36
C SER A 151 20.27 -3.59 -12.30
N HIS A 152 19.74 -2.85 -11.33
CA HIS A 152 20.47 -2.36 -10.16
C HIS A 152 20.36 -3.26 -8.93
N GLY A 153 19.78 -4.46 -9.05
CA GLY A 153 19.75 -5.47 -7.99
C GLY A 153 18.64 -5.31 -6.95
N PHE A 154 17.68 -4.42 -7.16
CA PHE A 154 16.56 -4.27 -6.22
C PHE A 154 15.59 -5.46 -6.31
N PRO A 155 15.08 -5.95 -5.16
CA PRO A 155 13.88 -6.78 -5.13
C PRO A 155 12.69 -5.98 -5.66
N VAL A 156 12.03 -6.50 -6.69
CA VAL A 156 10.84 -5.89 -7.30
C VAL A 156 9.67 -6.86 -7.23
N THR A 157 8.54 -6.34 -6.76
CA THR A 157 7.24 -7.01 -6.82
C THR A 157 6.28 -6.16 -7.66
N ILE A 158 5.21 -6.76 -8.16
CA ILE A 158 4.16 -6.08 -8.90
C ILE A 158 2.86 -6.12 -8.10
N GLY A 159 2.25 -4.95 -7.91
CA GLY A 159 0.89 -4.81 -7.42
C GLY A 159 -0.02 -4.36 -8.56
N ALA A 160 -1.07 -5.14 -8.83
CA ALA A 160 -2.09 -4.82 -9.81
C ALA A 160 -3.45 -4.67 -9.12
N THR A 161 -4.24 -3.69 -9.56
CA THR A 161 -5.67 -3.64 -9.24
C THR A 161 -6.45 -4.34 -10.35
N GLU A 162 -7.25 -5.34 -10.00
CA GLU A 162 -8.11 -6.06 -10.93
C GLU A 162 -9.29 -5.17 -11.34
N THR A 163 -9.24 -4.63 -12.55
CA THR A 163 -10.26 -3.77 -13.15
C THR A 163 -11.11 -4.54 -14.15
N THR A 164 -12.21 -3.92 -14.60
CA THR A 164 -13.06 -4.50 -15.64
C THR A 164 -12.29 -4.75 -16.95
N ILE A 165 -11.31 -3.90 -17.27
CA ILE A 165 -10.51 -3.98 -18.51
C ILE A 165 -9.43 -5.05 -18.42
N ASN A 166 -8.74 -5.20 -17.28
CA ASN A 166 -7.62 -6.14 -17.17
C ASN A 166 -8.01 -7.55 -16.71
N ARG A 167 -9.19 -7.74 -16.10
CA ARG A 167 -9.67 -9.03 -15.58
C ARG A 167 -9.56 -10.17 -16.61
N PRO A 168 -9.90 -10.01 -17.90
CA PRO A 168 -9.73 -11.07 -18.89
C PRO A 168 -8.28 -11.42 -19.20
N TYR A 169 -7.34 -10.54 -18.82
CA TYR A 169 -5.92 -10.60 -19.19
C TYR A 169 -4.98 -10.77 -17.98
N THR A 170 -5.51 -11.22 -16.84
CA THR A 170 -4.74 -11.39 -15.60
C THR A 170 -3.61 -12.40 -15.78
N GLN A 171 -3.81 -13.44 -16.58
CA GLN A 171 -2.78 -14.44 -16.83
C GLN A 171 -1.64 -13.86 -17.68
N GLU A 172 -1.97 -13.11 -18.73
CA GLU A 172 -1.02 -12.42 -19.59
C GLU A 172 -0.23 -11.38 -18.83
N LEU A 173 -0.87 -10.67 -17.88
CA LEU A 173 -0.18 -9.76 -16.96
C LEU A 173 0.80 -10.50 -16.05
N ARG A 174 0.42 -11.67 -15.51
CA ARG A 174 1.31 -12.51 -14.70
C ARG A 174 2.48 -13.04 -15.53
N ASP A 175 2.23 -13.48 -16.76
CA ASP A 175 3.26 -13.99 -17.67
C ASP A 175 4.23 -12.89 -18.09
N PHE A 176 3.70 -11.70 -18.35
CA PHE A 176 4.49 -10.50 -18.61
C PHE A 176 5.35 -10.12 -17.41
N ALA A 177 4.80 -10.14 -16.19
CA ALA A 177 5.56 -9.93 -14.95
C ALA A 177 6.71 -10.94 -14.80
N ARG A 178 6.47 -12.23 -15.09
CA ARG A 178 7.52 -13.26 -15.13
C ARG A 178 8.57 -12.97 -16.20
N GLY A 179 8.18 -12.50 -17.38
CA GLY A 179 9.09 -12.05 -18.44
C GLY A 179 9.96 -10.85 -18.02
N LEU A 180 9.43 -9.96 -17.17
CA LEU A 180 10.20 -8.91 -16.52
C LEU A 180 11.06 -9.42 -15.35
N GLY A 181 11.02 -10.71 -15.06
CA GLY A 181 11.75 -11.41 -14.00
C GLY A 181 11.23 -11.16 -12.59
N VAL A 182 9.95 -10.81 -12.45
CA VAL A 182 9.23 -10.82 -11.18
C VAL A 182 8.61 -12.22 -11.00
N PRO A 183 8.96 -12.96 -9.93
CA PRO A 183 8.42 -14.31 -9.71
C PRO A 183 6.95 -14.27 -9.28
N ASP A 184 6.24 -15.40 -9.36
CA ASP A 184 4.81 -15.48 -9.05
C ASP A 184 4.46 -15.04 -7.61
N HIS A 185 5.33 -15.35 -6.64
CA HIS A 185 5.16 -14.91 -5.25
C HIS A 185 5.37 -13.39 -5.06
N GLY A 186 5.91 -12.71 -6.08
CA GLY A 186 6.06 -11.26 -6.14
C GLY A 186 4.97 -10.58 -6.97
N PHE A 187 3.90 -11.29 -7.35
CA PHE A 187 2.77 -10.73 -8.08
C PHE A 187 1.51 -10.71 -7.21
N PHE A 188 1.01 -9.52 -6.92
CA PHE A 188 -0.16 -9.30 -6.08
C PHE A 188 -1.29 -8.68 -6.90
N LEU A 189 -2.44 -9.35 -6.92
CA LEU A 189 -3.66 -8.84 -7.53
C LEU A 189 -4.64 -8.44 -6.42
N ARG A 190 -5.11 -7.21 -6.45
CA ARG A 190 -6.08 -6.67 -5.48
C ARG A 190 -7.41 -6.40 -6.17
N PRO A 191 -8.56 -6.63 -5.50
CA PRO A 191 -9.84 -6.28 -6.07
C PRO A 191 -9.96 -4.76 -6.25
N LEU A 192 -10.63 -4.33 -7.31
CA LEU A 192 -11.07 -2.95 -7.44
C LEU A 192 -12.17 -2.68 -6.42
N THR A 193 -12.01 -1.59 -5.67
CA THR A 193 -12.96 -1.15 -4.64
C THR A 193 -13.69 0.09 -5.08
N LYS A 194 -14.98 0.16 -4.79
CA LYS A 194 -15.85 1.30 -5.10
C LYS A 194 -15.68 2.41 -4.07
N ARG A 195 -14.52 3.06 -4.10
CA ARG A 195 -14.10 4.07 -3.13
C ARG A 195 -13.15 5.08 -3.77
N GLY A 196 -13.04 6.27 -3.18
CA GLY A 196 -12.22 7.35 -3.70
C GLY A 196 -12.75 7.84 -5.04
N PHE A 197 -11.93 7.78 -6.09
CA PHE A 197 -12.37 8.12 -7.45
C PHE A 197 -13.10 6.98 -8.18
N SER A 198 -13.03 5.75 -7.68
CA SER A 198 -13.71 4.63 -8.33
C SER A 198 -15.22 4.65 -8.09
N HIS A 199 -16.00 4.55 -9.17
CA HIS A 199 -17.46 4.37 -9.14
C HIS A 199 -17.88 2.90 -9.34
N GLU A 200 -16.92 2.01 -9.56
CA GLU A 200 -17.09 0.58 -9.80
C GLU A 200 -16.24 -0.26 -8.82
N GLY A 201 -16.48 -1.56 -8.77
CA GLY A 201 -15.80 -2.49 -7.87
C GLY A 201 -16.63 -2.94 -6.69
N ILE A 202 -15.99 -3.63 -5.75
CA ILE A 202 -16.63 -4.13 -4.54
C ILE A 202 -16.71 -3.05 -3.45
N GLU A 203 -17.78 -3.06 -2.69
CA GLU A 203 -17.87 -2.32 -1.43
C GLU A 203 -17.23 -3.19 -0.34
N LEU A 204 -16.38 -2.59 0.50
CA LEU A 204 -15.68 -3.28 1.58
C LEU A 204 -15.81 -2.47 2.86
N ASP A 205 -16.35 -3.11 3.89
CA ASP A 205 -16.32 -2.65 5.27
C ASP A 205 -15.37 -3.51 6.12
N ALA A 206 -15.15 -3.12 7.37
CA ALA A 206 -14.17 -3.77 8.25
C ALA A 206 -14.49 -5.26 8.49
N GLU A 207 -15.75 -5.66 8.33
CA GLU A 207 -16.22 -7.04 8.45
C GLU A 207 -15.86 -7.90 7.23
N ASP A 208 -15.65 -7.28 6.07
CA ASP A 208 -15.39 -7.98 4.81
C ASP A 208 -13.90 -8.27 4.57
N ILE A 209 -13.02 -7.76 5.44
CA ILE A 209 -11.58 -7.80 5.22
C ILE A 209 -10.79 -8.00 6.51
N ALA A 210 -9.78 -8.86 6.44
CA ALA A 210 -8.86 -9.07 7.55
C ALA A 210 -8.15 -7.77 7.93
N PRO A 211 -7.84 -7.55 9.23
CA PRO A 211 -7.17 -6.34 9.67
C PRO A 211 -5.72 -6.29 9.18
N GLU A 212 -5.33 -5.15 8.61
CA GLU A 212 -3.93 -4.78 8.36
C GLU A 212 -3.74 -3.32 8.80
N LEU A 213 -3.11 -3.13 9.97
CA LEU A 213 -3.00 -1.82 10.62
C LEU A 213 -2.43 -0.78 9.66
N THR A 214 -3.17 0.32 9.49
CA THR A 214 -2.81 1.38 8.55
C THR A 214 -2.80 2.71 9.25
N VAL A 215 -1.71 3.47 9.11
CA VAL A 215 -1.58 4.81 9.70
C VAL A 215 -1.44 5.84 8.58
N THR A 216 -2.18 6.94 8.73
CA THR A 216 -2.09 8.12 7.88
C THR A 216 -1.89 9.37 8.76
N ALA A 217 -1.72 10.54 8.16
CA ALA A 217 -1.72 11.81 8.89
C ALA A 217 -3.07 12.15 9.57
N GLU A 218 -4.14 11.41 9.28
CA GLU A 218 -5.50 11.65 9.76
C GLU A 218 -5.96 10.63 10.81
N GLY A 219 -5.17 9.58 11.07
CA GLY A 219 -5.48 8.58 12.08
C GLY A 219 -4.96 7.18 11.77
N VAL A 220 -5.50 6.21 12.50
CA VAL A 220 -5.23 4.78 12.38
C VAL A 220 -6.48 4.09 11.85
N PHE A 221 -6.30 3.18 10.90
CA PHE A 221 -7.35 2.53 10.14
C PHE A 221 -7.18 1.01 10.14
N TRP A 222 -8.31 0.32 9.94
CA TRP A 222 -8.41 -1.13 9.93
C TRP A 222 -7.61 -1.81 8.80
N HIS A 223 -7.54 -1.18 7.63
CA HIS A 223 -6.97 -1.81 6.43
C HIS A 223 -6.54 -0.75 5.39
N PRO A 224 -5.47 -0.97 4.59
CA PRO A 224 -4.99 0.01 3.59
C PRO A 224 -5.95 0.21 2.41
N GLN A 225 -6.97 -0.65 2.26
CA GLN A 225 -8.06 -0.47 1.29
C GLN A 225 -9.13 0.54 1.77
N SER A 226 -8.86 1.28 2.84
CA SER A 226 -9.64 2.44 3.23
C SER A 226 -8.89 3.34 4.20
N ALA A 227 -8.91 4.65 3.93
CA ALA A 227 -8.64 5.67 4.94
C ALA A 227 -9.91 6.49 5.25
N GLY A 228 -11.09 5.91 5.02
CA GLY A 228 -12.38 6.56 5.29
C GLY A 228 -12.90 6.27 6.70
N GLU A 229 -13.88 7.07 7.15
CA GLU A 229 -14.54 6.94 8.46
C GLU A 229 -15.06 5.53 8.78
N ALA A 230 -15.46 4.76 7.77
CA ALA A 230 -15.94 3.38 7.96
C ALA A 230 -14.88 2.43 8.55
N MET A 231 -13.60 2.76 8.35
CA MET A 231 -12.45 1.93 8.73
C MET A 231 -11.55 2.63 9.75
N LEU A 232 -11.97 3.79 10.27
CA LEU A 232 -11.22 4.56 11.26
C LEU A 232 -11.29 3.85 12.62
N LEU A 233 -10.12 3.56 13.17
CA LEU A 233 -9.95 3.00 14.52
C LEU A 233 -9.69 4.10 15.55
N SER A 234 -8.79 5.04 15.25
CA SER A 234 -8.41 6.14 16.13
C SER A 234 -7.99 7.35 15.31
N ARG A 235 -8.27 8.57 15.79
CA ARG A 235 -7.68 9.80 15.22
C ARG A 235 -6.29 10.08 15.79
N ASP A 236 -6.01 9.58 16.98
CA ASP A 236 -4.69 9.64 17.59
C ASP A 236 -3.84 8.49 17.06
N ILE A 237 -2.75 8.84 16.38
CA ILE A 237 -1.79 7.86 15.85
C ILE A 237 -0.83 7.32 16.92
N PHE A 238 -0.84 7.93 18.12
CA PHE A 238 0.03 7.57 19.22
C PHE A 238 -0.72 7.51 20.56
N PRO A 239 -0.30 6.60 21.47
CA PRO A 239 0.66 5.52 21.21
C PRO A 239 0.02 4.45 20.31
N LEU A 240 0.78 3.91 19.37
CA LEU A 240 0.34 2.93 18.37
C LEU A 240 -0.27 1.68 19.02
N ARG A 241 0.24 1.31 20.21
CA ARG A 241 -0.24 0.16 20.99
C ARG A 241 -1.74 0.23 21.25
N ASP A 242 -2.30 1.41 21.49
CA ASP A 242 -3.71 1.56 21.85
C ASP A 242 -4.60 1.18 20.66
N ALA A 243 -4.19 1.58 19.44
CA ALA A 243 -4.87 1.20 18.21
C ALA A 243 -4.66 -0.29 17.85
N LEU A 244 -3.48 -0.85 18.15
CA LEU A 244 -3.21 -2.29 18.01
C LEU A 244 -4.11 -3.14 18.91
N GLU A 245 -4.22 -2.78 20.19
CA GLU A 245 -5.07 -3.47 21.17
C GLU A 245 -6.55 -3.41 20.76
N LEU A 246 -7.01 -2.23 20.29
CA LEU A 246 -8.36 -2.07 19.76
C LEU A 246 -8.60 -2.96 18.54
N MET A 247 -7.66 -2.96 17.58
CA MET A 247 -7.75 -3.81 16.38
C MET A 247 -7.83 -5.29 16.75
N GLN A 248 -6.98 -5.77 17.66
CA GLN A 248 -6.95 -7.16 18.11
C GLN A 248 -8.24 -7.55 18.81
N THR A 249 -8.75 -6.68 19.70
CA THR A 249 -10.02 -6.89 20.40
C THR A 249 -11.17 -7.01 19.41
N ASN A 250 -11.26 -6.08 18.48
CA ASN A 250 -12.28 -6.06 17.43
C ASN A 250 -12.21 -7.31 16.54
N ALA A 251 -11.01 -7.74 16.16
CA ALA A 251 -10.83 -8.94 15.35
C ALA A 251 -11.25 -10.22 16.09
N ALA A 252 -10.93 -10.32 17.39
CA ALA A 252 -11.34 -11.45 18.22
C ALA A 252 -12.88 -11.52 18.38
N VAL A 253 -13.54 -10.37 18.55
CA VAL A 253 -15.01 -10.31 18.62
C VAL A 253 -15.64 -10.79 17.31
N MET A 254 -15.15 -10.33 16.16
CA MET A 254 -15.68 -10.75 14.86
C MET A 254 -15.44 -12.23 14.58
N ALA A 255 -14.26 -12.75 14.93
CA ALA A 255 -13.96 -14.19 14.80
C ALA A 255 -14.90 -15.07 15.64
N ALA A 256 -15.43 -14.54 16.75
CA ALA A 256 -16.41 -15.22 17.60
C ALA A 256 -17.88 -15.06 17.13
N GLY A 257 -18.13 -14.46 15.97
CA GLY A 257 -19.48 -14.16 15.47
C GLY A 257 -20.18 -13.03 16.24
N GLY A 258 -19.41 -12.21 16.94
CA GLY A 258 -19.89 -11.04 17.66
C GLY A 258 -20.29 -9.88 16.73
N PRO A 259 -20.91 -8.83 17.29
CA PRO A 259 -21.39 -7.69 16.51
C PRO A 259 -20.25 -6.83 15.94
N VAL A 260 -20.61 -5.92 15.02
CA VAL A 260 -19.74 -4.94 14.36
C VAL A 260 -18.82 -4.24 15.38
N PRO A 261 -17.50 -4.21 15.13
CA PRO A 261 -16.51 -3.77 16.11
C PRO A 261 -16.72 -2.33 16.60
N GLN A 262 -16.28 -2.09 17.84
CA GLN A 262 -16.32 -0.74 18.42
C GLN A 262 -15.38 0.18 17.65
N ARG A 263 -15.94 1.26 17.12
CA ARG A 263 -15.17 2.45 16.71
C ARG A 263 -14.84 3.23 17.98
N TYR A 264 -13.63 3.79 18.08
CA TYR A 264 -13.29 4.67 19.20
C TYR A 264 -14.37 5.77 19.29
N ARG A 265 -15.11 5.79 20.40
CA ARG A 265 -15.98 6.91 20.75
C ARG A 265 -15.09 7.87 21.53
N CYS A 266 -14.94 9.10 21.06
CA CYS A 266 -14.45 10.16 21.93
C CYS A 266 -15.29 10.15 23.21
N ALA A 267 -14.61 10.24 24.36
CA ALA A 267 -15.26 10.58 25.61
C ALA A 267 -15.96 11.95 25.51
#